data_AF-A0A2D8KDA9-F1
#
_entry.id   AF-A0A2D8KDA9-F1
#
_cell.length_a   1.000
_cell.length_b   1.000
_cell.length_c   1.000
_cell.angle_alpha   90.00
_cell.angle_beta   90.00
_cell.angle_gamma   90.00
#
_symmetry.space_group_name_H-M   'P 1'
#
loop_
_entity.id
_entity.type
_entity.pdbx_description
1 polymer ?
#
loop_
_entity_poly.entity_id
_entity_poly.type
_entity_poly.pdbx_seq_one_letter_code
_entity_poly.pdbx_strand_id
1 'polypeptide(L)'
;MEEKKPSLDPAAAAPSAPAPSEPAEFASKHVRSNIAPILFIIQSEQLILQRTDQKAFTLMSLLGVFMVFFIVHFPKVIAADNFNYLSGLMVFLYFISATIGLISLMMVIIPRVRNDMAHEDLPDVNITFFGGITQFANVLDFAKYFAETTDDNENTFKMFSAQLYALGHINAYKNKHMRRAILFFGIAILSELIIIMLMTWGLTWTALFI
;
A
#
# COMPACT_ATOMS: atom_id res chain seq x y z
N MET A 1 -23.82 -13.46 77.34
CA MET A 1 -22.97 -13.36 76.14
C MET A 1 -23.00 -14.72 75.48
N GLU A 2 -23.54 -14.71 74.26
CA GLU A 2 -23.57 -15.76 73.24
C GLU A 2 -24.27 -17.10 73.52
N GLU A 3 -24.79 -17.61 72.41
CA GLU A 3 -26.07 -18.29 72.25
C GLU A 3 -25.82 -19.64 71.54
N LYS A 4 -26.71 -20.61 71.81
CA LYS A 4 -27.15 -21.69 70.88
C LYS A 4 -26.36 -23.02 70.79
N LYS A 5 -27.00 -24.08 71.32
CA LYS A 5 -27.03 -25.49 70.82
C LYS A 5 -28.35 -25.67 70.02
N PRO A 6 -28.71 -26.76 69.27
CA PRO A 6 -28.07 -28.08 68.98
C PRO A 6 -28.20 -28.58 67.49
N SER A 7 -27.51 -29.63 67.01
CA SER A 7 -27.90 -31.08 66.94
C SER A 7 -26.96 -31.77 65.90
N LEU A 8 -26.22 -32.86 66.19
CA LEU A 8 -26.54 -34.31 66.02
C LEU A 8 -27.10 -34.63 64.61
N ASP A 9 -26.59 -35.53 63.77
CA ASP A 9 -25.80 -36.77 63.94
C ASP A 9 -25.30 -37.28 62.53
N PRO A 10 -24.69 -38.48 62.35
CA PRO A 10 -23.52 -38.69 61.49
C PRO A 10 -23.74 -39.54 60.22
N ALA A 11 -22.71 -39.53 59.36
CA ALA A 11 -22.30 -40.58 58.41
C ALA A 11 -23.37 -41.21 57.48
N ALA A 12 -23.32 -40.83 56.19
CA ALA A 12 -23.67 -41.74 55.11
C ALA A 12 -22.86 -41.43 53.83
N ALA A 13 -22.17 -42.47 53.34
CA ALA A 13 -21.58 -42.66 52.01
C ALA A 13 -20.29 -41.88 51.62
N ALA A 14 -19.16 -42.62 51.63
CA ALA A 14 -17.92 -42.32 50.91
C ALA A 14 -18.06 -42.62 49.39
N PRO A 15 -16.97 -42.65 48.58
CA PRO A 15 -15.95 -41.65 48.26
C PRO A 15 -15.95 -41.33 46.74
N SER A 16 -15.60 -40.12 46.31
CA SER A 16 -15.26 -39.90 44.89
C SER A 16 -14.21 -38.81 44.71
N ALA A 17 -13.15 -39.24 44.04
CA ALA A 17 -11.92 -38.58 43.67
C ALA A 17 -12.05 -37.13 43.14
N PRO A 18 -10.96 -36.35 43.19
CA PRO A 18 -10.92 -35.04 42.57
C PRO A 18 -10.82 -35.14 41.03
N ALA A 19 -11.36 -34.10 40.38
CA ALA A 19 -11.26 -33.72 38.95
C ALA A 19 -12.42 -34.21 38.04
N PRO A 20 -12.84 -33.38 37.06
CA PRO A 20 -11.97 -32.98 35.96
C PRO A 20 -11.75 -31.47 35.89
N SER A 21 -10.48 -31.12 35.68
CA SER A 21 -10.06 -29.92 34.98
C SER A 21 -10.97 -29.64 33.78
N GLU A 22 -11.51 -28.42 33.70
CA GLU A 22 -12.01 -27.89 32.43
C GLU A 22 -10.95 -28.15 31.35
N PRO A 23 -11.31 -28.78 30.22
CA PRO A 23 -10.38 -29.01 29.15
C PRO A 23 -9.89 -27.66 28.64
N ALA A 24 -8.59 -27.61 28.36
CA ALA A 24 -7.86 -26.49 27.80
C ALA A 24 -8.30 -26.17 26.35
N GLU A 25 -9.60 -25.95 26.11
CA GLU A 25 -10.18 -25.64 24.79
C GLU A 25 -9.90 -24.18 24.34
N PHE A 26 -9.18 -23.41 25.17
CA PHE A 26 -8.68 -22.08 24.83
C PHE A 26 -7.14 -21.99 24.86
N ALA A 27 -6.44 -23.11 24.75
CA ALA A 27 -4.98 -23.15 24.63
C ALA A 27 -4.44 -22.73 23.23
N SER A 28 -5.27 -22.14 22.35
CA SER A 28 -4.84 -21.56 21.07
C SER A 28 -4.41 -20.09 21.17
N LYS A 29 -4.31 -19.53 22.39
CA LYS A 29 -3.98 -18.13 22.61
C LYS A 29 -2.61 -17.75 22.03
N HIS A 30 -1.62 -18.64 22.04
CA HIS A 30 -0.30 -18.35 21.45
C HIS A 30 -0.27 -18.40 19.91
N VAL A 31 -1.14 -19.19 19.29
CA VAL A 31 -1.26 -19.30 17.82
C VAL A 31 -2.02 -18.10 17.25
N ARG A 32 -3.19 -17.80 17.83
CA ARG A 32 -3.97 -16.62 17.44
C ARG A 32 -3.26 -15.31 17.78
N SER A 33 -2.48 -15.27 18.87
CA SER A 33 -1.78 -14.05 19.30
C SER A 33 -0.61 -13.67 18.41
N ASN A 34 0.05 -14.61 17.72
CA ASN A 34 1.20 -14.25 16.86
C ASN A 34 0.78 -13.92 15.42
N ILE A 35 -0.28 -14.55 14.90
CA ILE A 35 -0.74 -14.32 13.52
C ILE A 35 -1.64 -13.07 13.43
N ALA A 36 -2.49 -12.80 14.42
CA ALA A 36 -3.39 -11.66 14.39
C ALA A 36 -2.67 -10.29 14.24
N PRO A 37 -1.55 -10.03 14.93
CA PRO A 37 -0.75 -8.81 14.69
C PRO A 37 -0.22 -8.73 13.26
N ILE A 38 0.24 -9.84 12.68
CA ILE A 38 0.78 -9.87 11.30
C ILE A 38 -0.33 -9.59 10.29
N LEU A 39 -1.51 -10.20 10.45
CA LEU A 39 -2.67 -9.94 9.62
C LEU A 39 -3.08 -8.47 9.68
N PHE A 40 -3.09 -7.87 10.87
CA PHE A 40 -3.36 -6.45 11.04
C PHE A 40 -2.35 -5.59 10.28
N ILE A 41 -1.05 -5.91 10.39
CA ILE A 41 0.01 -5.19 9.66
C ILE A 41 -0.17 -5.36 8.14
N ILE A 42 -0.40 -6.57 7.64
CA ILE A 42 -0.65 -6.83 6.21
C ILE A 42 -1.86 -6.01 5.73
N GLN A 43 -2.97 -6.00 6.47
CA GLN A 43 -4.14 -5.19 6.14
C GLN A 43 -3.80 -3.70 6.10
N SER A 44 -3.05 -3.20 7.08
CA SER A 44 -2.61 -1.81 7.11
C SER A 44 -1.73 -1.45 5.91
N GLU A 45 -0.81 -2.32 5.51
CA GLU A 45 0.08 -2.14 4.36
C GLU A 45 -0.70 -2.15 3.04
N GLN A 46 -1.66 -3.08 2.88
CA GLN A 46 -2.57 -3.11 1.72
C GLN A 46 -3.35 -1.81 1.60
N LEU A 47 -3.82 -1.28 2.73
CA LEU A 47 -4.56 -0.02 2.78
C LEU A 47 -3.66 1.17 2.41
N ILE A 48 -2.42 1.19 2.89
CA ILE A 48 -1.42 2.21 2.51
C ILE A 48 -1.13 2.16 1.00
N LEU A 49 -1.01 0.96 0.41
CA LEU A 49 -0.81 0.77 -1.01
C LEU A 49 -1.99 1.32 -1.83
N GLN A 50 -3.22 0.99 -1.44
CA GLN A 50 -4.43 1.51 -2.10
C GLN A 50 -4.51 3.03 -2.03
N ARG A 51 -4.20 3.64 -0.88
CA ARG A 51 -4.14 5.10 -0.74
C ARG A 51 -3.05 5.72 -1.61
N THR A 52 -1.93 5.02 -1.78
CA THR A 52 -0.82 5.46 -2.64
C THR A 52 -1.24 5.41 -4.10
N ASP A 53 -1.99 4.39 -4.52
CA ASP A 53 -2.54 4.30 -5.87
C ASP A 53 -3.56 5.41 -6.13
N GLN A 54 -4.43 5.69 -5.17
CA GLN A 54 -5.37 6.81 -5.26
C GLN A 54 -4.65 8.15 -5.39
N LYS A 55 -3.60 8.39 -4.59
CA LYS A 55 -2.76 9.60 -4.72
C LYS A 55 -2.15 9.71 -6.11
N ALA A 56 -1.67 8.61 -6.69
CA ALA A 56 -1.08 8.61 -8.02
C ALA A 56 -2.12 8.96 -9.10
N PHE A 57 -3.33 8.40 -9.01
CA PHE A 57 -4.43 8.74 -9.92
C PHE A 57 -4.81 10.22 -9.83
N THR A 58 -4.91 10.77 -8.62
CA THR A 58 -5.21 12.19 -8.43
C THR A 58 -4.12 13.07 -9.05
N LEU A 59 -2.84 12.76 -8.81
CA LEU A 59 -1.72 13.52 -9.40
C LEU A 59 -1.67 13.41 -10.92
N MET A 60 -1.97 12.23 -11.48
CA MET A 60 -2.03 12.02 -12.93
C MET A 60 -3.15 12.84 -13.57
N SER A 61 -4.34 12.85 -12.96
CA SER A 61 -5.47 13.66 -13.40
C SER A 61 -5.13 15.15 -13.40
N LEU A 62 -4.53 15.64 -12.32
CA LEU A 62 -4.12 17.04 -12.21
C LEU A 62 -3.07 17.42 -13.26
N LEU A 63 -2.07 16.56 -13.49
CA LEU A 63 -1.08 16.74 -14.55
C LEU A 63 -1.75 16.82 -15.94
N GLY A 64 -2.79 16.02 -16.19
CA GLY A 64 -3.59 16.10 -17.41
C GLY A 64 -4.29 17.45 -17.62
N VAL A 65 -4.84 18.04 -16.55
CA VAL A 65 -5.46 19.37 -16.63
C VAL A 65 -4.43 20.45 -16.98
N PHE A 66 -3.25 20.40 -16.36
CA PHE A 66 -2.14 21.31 -16.68
C PHE A 66 -1.60 21.10 -18.11
N MET A 67 -1.53 19.86 -18.60
CA MET A 67 -1.21 19.57 -20.01
C MET A 67 -2.15 20.26 -21.00
N VAL A 68 -3.46 20.19 -20.74
CA VAL A 68 -4.46 20.88 -21.58
C VAL A 68 -4.29 22.39 -21.50
N PHE A 69 -4.06 22.92 -20.29
CA PHE A 69 -3.78 24.34 -20.10
C PHE A 69 -2.58 24.80 -20.93
N PHE A 70 -1.48 24.04 -20.89
CA PHE A 70 -0.26 24.32 -21.65
C PHE A 70 -0.54 24.36 -23.16
N ILE A 71 -1.26 23.38 -23.73
CA ILE A 71 -1.56 23.33 -25.18
C ILE A 71 -2.34 24.58 -25.63
N VAL A 72 -3.25 25.09 -24.80
CA VAL A 72 -4.04 26.29 -25.13
C VAL A 72 -3.17 27.56 -25.11
N HIS A 73 -2.17 27.64 -24.22
CA HIS A 73 -1.31 28.82 -24.07
C HIS A 73 -0.07 28.77 -24.97
N PHE A 74 0.37 27.58 -25.37
CA PHE A 74 1.59 27.36 -26.14
C PHE A 74 1.66 28.17 -27.46
N PRO A 75 0.62 28.24 -28.30
CA PRO A 75 0.66 29.08 -29.51
C PRO A 75 0.88 30.56 -29.19
N LYS A 76 0.33 31.04 -28.07
CA LYS A 76 0.48 32.45 -27.66
C LYS A 76 1.89 32.75 -27.14
N VAL A 77 2.55 31.76 -26.55
CA VAL A 77 3.96 31.87 -26.12
C VAL A 77 4.89 31.99 -27.33
N ILE A 78 4.66 31.21 -28.39
CA ILE A 78 5.47 31.25 -29.61
C ILE A 78 5.19 32.51 -30.43
N ALA A 79 3.92 32.94 -30.50
CA ALA A 79 3.52 34.12 -31.26
C ALA A 79 3.87 35.45 -30.55
N ALA A 80 4.39 35.41 -29.33
CA ALA A 80 4.81 36.62 -28.63
C ALA A 80 6.09 37.19 -29.26
N ASP A 81 6.05 38.46 -29.68
CA ASP A 81 7.20 39.16 -30.28
C ASP A 81 8.45 39.20 -29.37
N ASN A 82 8.26 38.98 -28.07
CA ASN A 82 9.32 38.90 -27.04
C ASN A 82 9.69 37.46 -26.66
N PHE A 83 9.61 36.50 -27.58
CA PHE A 83 10.00 35.12 -27.31
C PHE A 83 11.50 35.02 -26.95
N ASN A 84 11.76 34.94 -25.65
CA ASN A 84 13.11 34.87 -25.08
C ASN A 84 13.63 33.43 -24.99
N TYR A 85 14.95 33.26 -25.06
CA TYR A 85 15.63 31.97 -24.85
C TYR A 85 15.19 31.27 -23.55
N LEU A 86 14.92 32.04 -22.49
CA LEU A 86 14.42 31.53 -21.21
C LEU A 86 13.04 30.85 -21.34
N SER A 87 12.14 31.39 -22.16
CA SER A 87 10.81 30.80 -22.38
C SER A 87 10.92 29.47 -23.11
N GLY A 88 11.76 29.40 -24.15
CA GLY A 88 12.06 28.16 -24.86
C GLY A 88 12.69 27.09 -23.95
N LEU A 89 13.63 27.48 -23.07
CA LEU A 89 14.22 26.58 -22.09
C LEU A 89 13.18 26.03 -21.12
N MET A 90 12.27 26.87 -20.61
CA MET A 90 11.22 26.43 -19.69
C MET A 90 10.23 25.49 -20.35
N VAL A 91 9.89 25.69 -21.62
CA VAL A 91 9.04 24.75 -22.39
C VAL A 91 9.68 23.37 -22.49
N PHE A 92 10.99 23.31 -22.76
CA PHE A 92 11.71 22.03 -22.83
C PHE A 92 11.77 21.34 -21.47
N LEU A 93 12.03 22.12 -20.41
CA LEU A 93 12.05 21.65 -19.03
C LEU A 93 10.68 21.11 -18.59
N TYR A 94 9.60 21.81 -18.95
CA TYR A 94 8.22 21.37 -18.75
C TYR A 94 7.98 20.00 -19.38
N PHE A 95 8.31 19.85 -20.68
CA PHE A 95 8.01 18.62 -21.41
C PHE A 95 8.75 17.40 -20.85
N ILE A 96 10.04 17.57 -20.52
CA ILE A 96 10.85 16.50 -19.90
C ILE A 96 10.32 16.16 -18.52
N SER A 97 10.11 17.15 -17.67
CA SER A 97 9.65 16.94 -16.29
C SER A 97 8.26 16.29 -16.26
N ALA A 98 7.33 16.74 -17.08
CA ALA A 98 6.00 16.17 -17.15
C ALA A 98 6.00 14.73 -17.68
N THR A 99 6.84 14.42 -18.68
CA THR A 99 7.00 13.05 -19.21
C THR A 99 7.57 12.11 -18.14
N ILE A 100 8.65 12.51 -17.46
CA ILE A 100 9.25 11.72 -16.38
C ILE A 100 8.27 11.58 -15.20
N GLY A 101 7.49 12.62 -14.91
CA GLY A 101 6.40 12.62 -13.94
C GLY A 101 5.35 11.56 -14.26
N LEU A 102 4.83 11.54 -15.49
CA LEU A 102 3.86 10.55 -15.95
C LEU A 102 4.40 9.11 -15.90
N ILE A 103 5.64 8.89 -16.36
CA ILE A 103 6.28 7.56 -16.28
C ILE A 103 6.40 7.12 -14.82
N SER A 104 6.79 8.04 -13.93
CA SER A 104 6.94 7.74 -12.50
C SER A 104 5.59 7.44 -11.84
N LEU A 105 4.52 8.15 -12.20
CA LEU A 105 3.15 7.87 -11.74
C LEU A 105 2.65 6.51 -12.24
N MET A 106 2.92 6.16 -13.49
CA MET A 106 2.56 4.86 -14.05
C MET A 106 3.24 3.71 -13.28
N MET A 107 4.51 3.88 -12.91
CA MET A 107 5.24 2.90 -12.07
C MET A 107 4.70 2.77 -10.64
N VAL A 108 3.95 3.76 -10.13
CA VAL A 108 3.27 3.63 -8.83
C VAL A 108 2.05 2.73 -8.96
N ILE A 109 1.27 2.90 -10.03
CA ILE A 109 0.00 2.20 -10.21
C ILE A 109 0.21 0.71 -10.46
N ILE A 110 1.14 0.36 -11.37
CA ILE A 110 1.38 -1.05 -11.74
C ILE A 110 2.19 -1.72 -10.61
N PRO A 111 1.59 -2.66 -9.84
CA PRO A 111 2.33 -3.36 -8.80
C PRO A 111 3.33 -4.30 -9.46
N ARG A 112 4.62 -4.11 -9.15
CA ARG A 112 5.68 -5.02 -9.60
C ARG A 112 5.99 -6.00 -8.47
N VAL A 113 5.44 -7.22 -8.57
CA VAL A 113 5.87 -8.34 -7.72
C VAL A 113 7.19 -8.86 -8.28
N ARG A 114 8.24 -8.86 -7.46
CA ARG A 114 9.55 -9.37 -7.86
C ARG A 114 9.62 -10.85 -7.46
N ASN A 115 9.75 -11.74 -8.44
CA ASN A 115 9.75 -13.19 -8.25
C ASN A 115 11.03 -13.74 -7.59
N ASP A 116 12.00 -12.88 -7.27
CA ASP A 116 13.27 -13.24 -6.63
C ASP A 116 13.19 -13.25 -5.09
N MET A 117 11.99 -13.16 -4.52
CA MET A 117 11.75 -13.24 -3.07
C MET A 117 11.45 -14.67 -2.59
N ALA A 118 11.66 -15.69 -3.43
CA ALA A 118 11.60 -17.09 -3.05
C ALA A 118 12.89 -17.48 -2.30
N HIS A 119 12.76 -17.81 -1.02
CA HIS A 119 13.81 -18.41 -0.20
C HIS A 119 13.56 -19.91 -0.07
N GLU A 120 14.63 -20.72 -0.02
CA GLU A 120 14.55 -22.20 0.12
C GLU A 120 13.77 -22.67 1.36
N ASP A 121 13.64 -21.83 2.39
CA ASP A 121 12.92 -22.13 3.63
C ASP A 121 11.43 -21.73 3.62
N LEU A 122 10.93 -21.20 2.49
CA LEU A 122 9.51 -20.85 2.33
C LEU A 122 8.73 -22.03 1.72
N PRO A 123 7.47 -22.27 2.15
CA PRO A 123 6.66 -23.33 1.55
C PRO A 123 6.51 -23.11 0.04
N ASP A 124 6.68 -24.19 -0.73
CA ASP A 124 6.70 -24.21 -2.22
C ASP A 124 5.50 -23.49 -2.84
N VAL A 125 4.34 -23.51 -2.16
CA VAL A 125 3.11 -22.84 -2.59
C VAL A 125 2.64 -21.85 -1.53
N ASN A 126 2.94 -20.56 -1.72
CA ASN A 126 2.41 -19.52 -0.85
C ASN A 126 0.96 -19.15 -1.25
N ILE A 127 -0.02 -19.77 -0.58
CA ILE A 127 -1.47 -19.57 -0.82
C ILE A 127 -2.01 -18.22 -0.33
N THR A 128 -1.18 -17.38 0.30
CA THR A 128 -1.57 -16.00 0.64
C THR A 128 -1.53 -15.05 -0.58
N PHE A 129 -0.94 -15.50 -1.68
CA PHE A 129 -0.94 -14.82 -2.97
C PHE A 129 -1.93 -15.49 -3.94
N PHE A 130 -2.66 -14.69 -4.72
CA PHE A 130 -3.63 -15.20 -5.71
C PHE A 130 -3.02 -16.22 -6.67
N GLY A 131 -1.77 -16.02 -7.08
CA GLY A 131 -1.04 -16.96 -7.94
C GLY A 131 -0.80 -18.33 -7.31
N GLY A 132 -0.69 -18.42 -5.98
CA GLY A 132 -0.56 -19.70 -5.26
C GLY A 132 -1.90 -20.45 -5.16
N ILE A 133 -3.01 -19.72 -5.02
CA ILE A 133 -4.36 -20.33 -5.00
C ILE A 133 -4.73 -20.88 -6.39
N THR A 134 -4.37 -20.17 -7.46
CA THR A 134 -4.67 -20.60 -8.83
C THR A 134 -3.88 -21.82 -9.31
N GLN A 135 -2.88 -22.27 -8.56
CA GLN A 135 -2.13 -23.49 -8.88
C GLN A 135 -2.91 -24.78 -8.56
N PHE A 136 -3.96 -24.69 -7.75
CA PHE A 136 -4.81 -25.82 -7.42
C PHE A 136 -5.92 -25.98 -8.47
N ALA A 137 -6.02 -27.17 -9.07
CA ALA A 137 -7.04 -27.49 -10.06
C ALA A 137 -8.43 -27.73 -9.44
N ASN A 138 -8.49 -28.06 -8.15
CA ASN A 138 -9.73 -28.42 -7.44
C ASN A 138 -9.81 -27.73 -6.07
N VAL A 139 -11.02 -27.25 -5.72
CA VAL A 139 -11.34 -26.61 -4.44
C VAL A 139 -11.12 -27.55 -3.26
N LEU A 140 -11.38 -28.86 -3.44
CA LEU A 140 -11.16 -29.87 -2.39
C LEU A 140 -9.68 -30.07 -2.07
N ASP A 141 -8.81 -30.02 -3.08
CA ASP A 141 -7.36 -30.16 -2.89
C ASP A 141 -6.77 -28.90 -2.24
N PHE A 142 -7.26 -27.72 -2.65
CA PHE A 142 -6.94 -26.47 -1.97
C PHE A 142 -7.37 -26.50 -0.49
N ALA A 143 -8.61 -26.94 -0.19
CA ALA A 143 -9.11 -26.96 1.18
C ALA A 143 -8.31 -27.92 2.09
N LYS A 144 -7.91 -29.09 1.57
CA LYS A 144 -7.05 -30.03 2.29
C LYS A 144 -5.67 -29.45 2.54
N TYR A 145 -5.03 -28.88 1.51
CA TYR A 145 -3.71 -28.25 1.64
C TYR A 145 -3.74 -27.04 2.58
N PHE A 146 -4.79 -26.23 2.51
CA PHE A 146 -5.00 -25.09 3.41
C PHE A 146 -5.17 -25.55 4.86
N ALA A 147 -5.97 -26.60 5.10
CA ALA A 147 -6.15 -27.15 6.44
C ALA A 147 -4.84 -27.72 7.01
N GLU A 148 -4.10 -28.51 6.22
CA GLU A 148 -2.82 -29.11 6.63
C GLU A 148 -1.74 -28.04 6.89
N THR A 149 -1.66 -27.03 6.04
CA THR A 149 -0.69 -25.94 6.19
C THR A 149 -1.04 -25.01 7.36
N THR A 150 -2.33 -24.84 7.65
CA THR A 150 -2.80 -23.97 8.76
C THR A 150 -2.73 -24.68 10.12
N ASP A 151 -2.70 -26.01 10.15
CA ASP A 151 -2.54 -26.80 11.37
C ASP A 151 -1.12 -26.65 11.95
N ASP A 152 -0.12 -26.44 11.09
CA ASP A 152 1.24 -26.07 11.49
C ASP A 152 1.39 -24.54 11.64
N ASN A 153 1.53 -24.10 12.90
CA ASN A 153 1.71 -22.70 13.25
C ASN A 153 2.97 -22.08 12.62
N GLU A 154 4.04 -22.85 12.44
CA GLU A 154 5.29 -22.34 11.89
C GLU A 154 5.17 -22.10 10.39
N ASN A 155 4.57 -23.04 9.65
CA ASN A 155 4.30 -22.86 8.22
C ASN A 155 3.30 -21.73 7.96
N THR A 156 2.25 -21.63 8.78
CA THR A 156 1.30 -20.51 8.73
C THR A 156 2.00 -19.17 8.93
N PHE A 157 2.87 -19.08 9.95
CA PHE A 157 3.65 -17.88 10.23
C PHE A 157 4.61 -17.52 9.09
N LYS A 158 5.29 -18.52 8.49
CA LYS A 158 6.19 -18.32 7.34
C LYS A 158 5.43 -17.77 6.12
N MET A 159 4.22 -18.29 5.83
CA MET A 159 3.39 -17.81 4.72
C MET A 159 3.01 -16.33 4.86
N PHE A 160 2.48 -15.92 6.02
CA PHE A 160 2.10 -14.53 6.26
C PHE A 160 3.31 -13.60 6.35
N SER A 161 4.43 -14.08 6.91
CA SER A 161 5.68 -13.31 6.95
C SER A 161 6.24 -13.04 5.55
N ALA A 162 6.21 -14.03 4.66
CA ALA A 162 6.59 -13.86 3.26
C ALA A 162 5.67 -12.85 2.53
N GLN A 163 4.37 -12.89 2.80
CA GLN A 163 3.43 -11.92 2.26
C GLN A 163 3.74 -10.50 2.74
N LEU A 164 3.94 -10.33 4.06
CA LEU A 164 4.28 -9.04 4.66
C LEU A 164 5.61 -8.49 4.09
N TYR A 165 6.62 -9.35 3.96
CA TYR A 165 7.91 -8.99 3.37
C TYR A 165 7.76 -8.50 1.93
N ALA A 166 7.05 -9.25 1.08
CA ALA A 166 6.79 -8.86 -0.29
C ALA A 166 6.03 -7.52 -0.36
N LEU A 167 5.03 -7.34 0.51
CA LEU A 167 4.21 -6.14 0.55
C LEU A 167 5.03 -4.90 0.95
N GLY A 168 5.91 -5.03 1.94
CA GLY A 168 6.81 -3.96 2.37
C GLY A 168 7.75 -3.49 1.25
N HIS A 169 8.28 -4.43 0.45
CA HIS A 169 9.11 -4.08 -0.72
C HIS A 169 8.33 -3.38 -1.82
N ILE A 170 7.09 -3.83 -2.09
CA ILE A 170 6.21 -3.15 -3.05
C ILE A 170 5.91 -1.73 -2.58
N ASN A 171 5.60 -1.55 -1.29
CA ASN A 171 5.30 -0.24 -0.72
C ASN A 171 6.52 0.70 -0.78
N ALA A 172 7.72 0.22 -0.43
CA ALA A 172 8.95 1.00 -0.54
C ALA A 172 9.23 1.43 -1.99
N TYR A 173 9.04 0.53 -2.96
CA TYR A 173 9.19 0.82 -4.38
C TYR A 173 8.18 1.88 -4.85
N LYS A 174 6.88 1.68 -4.56
CA LYS A 174 5.82 2.64 -4.91
C LYS A 174 6.08 4.00 -4.29
N ASN A 175 6.46 4.06 -3.02
CA ASN A 175 6.72 5.32 -2.34
C ASN A 175 7.92 6.09 -2.94
N LYS A 176 8.97 5.37 -3.38
CA LYS A 176 10.09 5.99 -4.10
C LYS A 176 9.63 6.64 -5.41
N HIS A 177 8.83 5.93 -6.20
CA HIS A 177 8.31 6.44 -7.46
C HIS A 177 7.29 7.56 -7.26
N MET A 178 6.48 7.48 -6.20
CA MET A 178 5.56 8.53 -5.79
C MET A 178 6.30 9.83 -5.46
N ARG A 179 7.33 9.76 -4.61
CA ARG A 179 8.13 10.94 -4.24
C ARG A 179 8.80 11.57 -5.45
N ARG A 180 9.31 10.74 -6.37
CA ARG A 180 9.90 11.20 -7.63
C ARG A 180 8.86 11.86 -8.53
N ALA A 181 7.67 11.28 -8.66
CA ALA A 181 6.56 11.85 -9.40
C ALA A 181 6.16 13.23 -8.85
N ILE A 182 6.01 13.37 -7.54
CA ILE A 182 5.69 14.65 -6.89
C ILE A 182 6.73 15.71 -7.20
N LEU A 183 8.02 15.35 -7.17
CA LEU A 183 9.11 16.29 -7.48
C LEU A 183 9.03 16.78 -8.93
N PHE A 184 8.93 15.87 -9.90
CA PHE A 184 8.84 16.24 -11.31
C PHE A 184 7.55 16.98 -11.64
N PHE A 185 6.45 16.63 -10.99
CA PHE A 185 5.18 17.32 -11.09
C PHE A 185 5.27 18.77 -10.59
N GLY A 186 5.91 19.00 -9.44
CA GLY A 186 6.15 20.35 -8.93
C GLY A 186 7.02 21.19 -9.87
N ILE A 187 8.07 20.58 -10.44
CA ILE A 187 8.91 21.23 -11.45
C ILE A 187 8.10 21.61 -12.70
N ALA A 188 7.25 20.70 -13.19
CA ALA A 188 6.40 20.95 -14.35
C ALA A 188 5.46 22.14 -14.11
N ILE A 189 4.72 22.16 -12.99
CA ILE A 189 3.84 23.28 -12.66
C ILE A 189 4.62 24.60 -12.54
N LEU A 190 5.76 24.60 -11.85
CA LEU A 190 6.56 25.81 -11.69
C LEU A 190 7.04 26.35 -13.04
N SER A 191 7.51 25.47 -13.93
CA SER A 191 7.92 25.87 -15.27
C SER A 191 6.75 26.45 -16.08
N GLU A 192 5.57 25.85 -15.97
CA GLU A 192 4.35 26.33 -16.65
C GLU A 192 3.91 27.70 -16.14
N LEU A 193 3.92 27.91 -14.82
CA LEU A 193 3.61 29.21 -14.22
C LEU A 193 4.59 30.31 -14.65
N ILE A 194 5.89 29.99 -14.74
CA ILE A 194 6.91 30.94 -15.22
C ILE A 194 6.67 31.30 -16.69
N ILE A 195 6.33 30.32 -17.54
CA ILE A 195 6.03 30.56 -18.96
C ILE A 195 4.85 31.54 -19.10
N ILE A 196 3.77 31.31 -18.33
CA ILE A 196 2.58 32.19 -18.35
C ILE A 196 2.97 33.59 -17.86
N MET A 197 3.71 33.69 -16.75
CA MET A 197 4.10 34.97 -16.17
C MET A 197 4.96 35.80 -17.12
N LEU A 198 5.93 35.16 -17.80
CA LEU A 198 6.77 35.82 -18.80
C LEU A 198 5.94 36.31 -20.00
N MET A 199 4.98 35.50 -20.43
CA MET A 199 4.08 35.86 -21.53
C MET A 199 3.16 37.03 -21.16
N THR A 200 2.48 36.96 -20.01
CA THR A 200 1.53 37.99 -19.58
C THR A 200 2.24 39.30 -19.24
N TRP A 201 3.44 39.25 -18.67
CA TRP A 201 4.24 40.45 -18.41
C TRP A 201 4.58 41.19 -19.71
N GLY A 202 4.97 40.45 -20.76
CA GLY A 202 5.21 41.00 -22.09
C GLY A 202 3.97 41.72 -22.65
N LEU A 203 2.79 41.09 -22.55
CA LEU A 203 1.52 41.68 -22.97
C LEU A 203 1.15 42.95 -22.18
N THR A 204 1.29 42.92 -20.85
CA THR A 204 0.94 44.08 -20.00
C THR A 204 1.89 45.25 -20.18
N TRP A 205 3.18 44.99 -20.42
CA TRP A 205 4.16 46.04 -20.66
C TRP A 205 3.85 46.79 -21.97
N THR A 206 3.56 46.04 -23.03
CA THR A 206 3.13 46.62 -24.31
C THR A 206 1.84 47.43 -24.13
N ALA A 207 0.85 46.95 -23.38
CA ALA A 207 -0.42 47.67 -23.19
C ALA A 207 -0.34 48.93 -22.31
N LEU A 208 0.66 49.04 -21.43
CA LEU A 208 0.81 50.17 -20.50
C LEU A 208 1.76 51.26 -21.00
N PHE A 209 2.76 50.89 -21.81
CA PHE A 209 3.88 51.78 -22.15
C PHE A 209 4.13 51.95 -23.65
N ILE A 210 3.41 51.25 -24.51
CA ILE A 210 3.39 51.42 -25.98
C ILE A 210 1.97 51.81 -26.39
#